data_AF-A0A534K5R8-F1
#
_entry.id   AF-A0A534K5R8-F1
#
_cell.length_a   1.000
_cell.length_b   1.000
_cell.length_c   1.000
_cell.angle_alpha   90.00
_cell.angle_beta   90.00
_cell.angle_gamma   90.00
#
_symmetry.space_group_name_H-M   'P 1'
#
loop_
_entity.id
_entity.type
_entity.pdbx_description
1 polymer ?
#
loop_
_entity_poly.entity_id
_entity_poly.type
_entity_poly.pdbx_seq_one_letter_code
_entity_poly.pdbx_strand_id
1 'polypeptide(L)'
;MAVAGLSSLLTEVEAAVGASRPDAVDASVKAFRANAPPLEVIRAAARGVATHYDRASRAAPRSLAILGAAANLISVMQPRFHALPVLQVVSYVASEKKASTPAKPPLVVSGEVTHLGRSFLFAVRAGDVVEAESIFLGMVDEGWERKMAGDLLFRAALEDMGEGGRKLFLAVKSWQLARSLGFKEARTILRPVVDYLVNGPRDRTAYESILRVLGKEWVDLDALASGGRPLDDEGRAKVLAVTSVASESACIEAILALLREGYAATSIAEGLAVDAARRIVASPGYDAEAARRLLFAHASRFVLAFSRTNERLYALFQAGLRLRSPEPSAPLAPPASAASEGEELCHLAGEFDARKPREAAARVRAYVARGYSTSRMLDVLANYACRDAARANDGFNVLLADACTAEFLAVKAPAVPMALAKMIAASPKDQAAYESWAPLFSP
;
A
#
# COMPACT_ATOMS: atom_id res chain seq x y z
N MET A 1 25.73 -28.55 6.47
CA MET A 1 25.43 -28.72 5.03
C MET A 1 24.14 -28.05 4.57
N ALA A 2 23.02 -28.12 5.32
CA ALA A 2 21.75 -27.49 4.90
C ALA A 2 21.80 -25.95 4.75
N VAL A 3 22.57 -25.24 5.59
CA VAL A 3 22.67 -23.76 5.57
C VAL A 3 23.36 -23.23 4.30
N ALA A 4 24.35 -23.95 3.76
CA ALA A 4 25.06 -23.54 2.54
C ALA A 4 24.16 -23.62 1.29
N GLY A 5 23.26 -24.61 1.24
CA GLY A 5 22.30 -24.75 0.14
C GLY A 5 21.25 -23.64 0.13
N LEU A 6 20.76 -23.22 1.30
CA LEU A 6 19.77 -22.15 1.40
C LEU A 6 20.32 -20.80 0.94
N SER A 7 21.55 -20.46 1.37
CA SER A 7 22.21 -19.23 0.93
C SER A 7 22.42 -19.19 -0.58
N SER A 8 22.74 -20.34 -1.21
CA SER A 8 22.85 -20.43 -2.67
C SER A 8 21.52 -20.15 -3.35
N LEU A 9 20.43 -20.75 -2.87
CA LEU A 9 19.09 -20.56 -3.45
C LEU A 9 18.59 -19.12 -3.34
N LEU A 10 18.86 -18.43 -2.23
CA LEU A 10 18.49 -17.01 -2.09
C LEU A 10 19.28 -16.12 -3.06
N THR A 11 20.56 -16.42 -3.29
CA THR A 11 21.37 -15.74 -4.32
C THR A 11 20.84 -16.01 -5.73
N GLU A 12 20.38 -17.24 -6.01
CA GLU A 12 19.74 -17.57 -7.28
C GLU A 12 18.45 -16.77 -7.50
N VAL A 13 17.60 -16.63 -6.47
CA VAL A 13 16.40 -15.79 -6.53
C VAL A 13 16.76 -14.34 -6.85
N GLU A 14 17.71 -13.76 -6.12
CA GLU A 14 18.16 -12.39 -6.34
C GLU A 14 18.68 -12.18 -7.77
N ALA A 15 19.57 -13.06 -8.23
CA ALA A 15 20.17 -12.97 -9.56
C ALA A 15 19.13 -13.13 -10.68
N ALA A 16 18.20 -14.08 -10.54
CA ALA A 16 17.12 -14.28 -11.51
C ALA A 16 16.16 -13.08 -11.56
N VAL A 17 15.78 -12.53 -10.40
CA VAL A 17 14.94 -11.33 -10.33
C VAL A 17 15.65 -10.13 -10.95
N GLY A 18 16.92 -9.88 -10.59
CA GLY A 18 17.73 -8.79 -11.14
C GLY A 18 17.90 -8.87 -12.66
N ALA A 19 18.07 -10.09 -13.19
CA ALA A 19 18.16 -10.34 -14.62
C ALA A 19 16.80 -10.42 -15.34
N SER A 20 15.68 -10.19 -14.64
CA SER A 20 14.31 -10.27 -15.18
C SER A 20 14.00 -11.61 -15.85
N ARG A 21 14.39 -12.71 -15.19
CA ARG A 21 14.24 -14.08 -15.70
C ARG A 21 13.11 -14.82 -14.99
N PRO A 22 12.25 -15.56 -15.73
CA PRO A 22 11.12 -16.28 -15.14
C PRO A 22 11.51 -17.44 -14.21
N ASP A 23 12.75 -17.96 -14.33
CA ASP A 23 13.31 -19.00 -13.46
C ASP A 23 13.48 -18.57 -11.98
N ALA A 24 13.29 -17.28 -11.67
CA ALA A 24 13.20 -16.76 -10.30
C ALA A 24 12.10 -17.46 -9.47
N VAL A 25 10.99 -17.85 -10.11
CA VAL A 25 9.90 -18.58 -9.48
C VAL A 25 10.36 -19.99 -9.09
N ASP A 26 11.04 -20.69 -10.00
CA ASP A 26 11.56 -22.04 -9.73
C ASP A 26 12.60 -22.02 -8.61
N ALA A 27 13.49 -21.03 -8.58
CA ALA A 27 14.44 -20.82 -7.50
C ALA A 27 13.72 -20.58 -6.16
N SER A 28 12.62 -19.81 -6.17
CA SER A 28 11.80 -19.56 -4.97
C SER A 28 11.06 -20.81 -4.49
N VAL A 29 10.51 -21.61 -5.41
CA VAL A 29 9.89 -22.91 -5.09
C VAL A 29 10.91 -23.85 -4.46
N LYS A 30 12.13 -23.93 -5.01
CA LYS A 30 13.23 -24.70 -4.41
C LYS A 30 13.60 -24.19 -3.02
N ALA A 31 13.68 -22.86 -2.85
CA ALA A 31 13.94 -22.24 -1.55
C ALA A 31 12.86 -22.63 -0.51
N PHE A 32 11.58 -22.57 -0.87
CA PHE A 32 10.49 -22.98 0.02
C PHE A 32 10.51 -24.47 0.36
N ARG A 33 10.81 -25.35 -0.61
CA ARG A 33 11.02 -26.79 -0.34
C ARG A 33 12.21 -27.04 0.58
N ALA A 34 13.20 -26.14 0.59
CA ALA A 34 14.31 -26.14 1.53
C ALA A 34 14.01 -25.40 2.84
N ASN A 35 12.73 -25.08 3.13
CA ASN A 35 12.26 -24.38 4.32
C ASN A 35 12.82 -22.95 4.48
N ALA A 36 13.05 -22.23 3.37
CA ALA A 36 13.39 -20.81 3.41
C ALA A 36 12.27 -20.01 4.09
N PRO A 37 12.59 -19.12 5.05
CA PRO A 37 11.60 -18.20 5.59
C PRO A 37 11.08 -17.27 4.47
N PRO A 38 9.75 -17.03 4.38
CA PRO A 38 9.17 -16.17 3.34
C PRO A 38 9.80 -14.78 3.24
N LEU A 39 10.13 -14.16 4.38
CA LEU A 39 10.77 -12.83 4.42
C LEU A 39 12.21 -12.83 3.87
N GLU A 40 12.91 -13.97 3.90
CA GLU A 40 14.25 -14.08 3.31
C GLU A 40 14.18 -14.13 1.78
N VAL A 41 13.18 -14.84 1.23
CA VAL A 41 12.91 -14.86 -0.22
C VAL A 41 12.47 -13.47 -0.71
N ILE A 42 11.61 -12.78 0.04
CA ILE A 42 11.24 -11.38 -0.25
C ILE A 42 12.47 -10.48 -0.22
N ARG A 43 13.39 -10.65 0.75
CA ARG A 43 14.62 -9.84 0.82
C ARG A 43 15.48 -10.03 -0.41
N ALA A 44 15.72 -11.28 -0.82
CA ALA A 44 16.49 -11.60 -2.02
C ALA A 44 15.87 -10.97 -3.28
N ALA A 45 14.54 -11.09 -3.45
CA ALA A 45 13.83 -10.47 -4.57
C ALA A 45 13.90 -8.93 -4.52
N ALA A 46 13.73 -8.31 -3.35
CA ALA A 46 13.82 -6.87 -3.17
C ALA A 46 15.21 -6.32 -3.51
N ARG A 47 16.28 -7.03 -3.13
CA ARG A 47 17.66 -6.69 -3.55
C ARG A 47 17.81 -6.76 -5.06
N GLY A 48 17.36 -7.83 -5.69
CA GLY A 48 17.45 -7.99 -7.15
C GLY A 48 16.74 -6.86 -7.89
N VAL A 49 15.54 -6.48 -7.44
CA VAL A 49 14.80 -5.33 -7.98
C VAL A 49 15.56 -4.02 -7.76
N ALA A 50 15.99 -3.74 -6.54
CA ALA A 50 16.54 -2.43 -6.18
C ALA A 50 17.93 -2.18 -6.79
N THR A 51 18.77 -3.21 -6.83
CA THR A 51 20.11 -3.15 -7.44
C THR A 51 20.05 -2.91 -8.94
N HIS A 52 19.03 -3.45 -9.61
CA HIS A 52 18.84 -3.33 -11.07
C HIS A 52 17.71 -2.37 -11.47
N TYR A 53 17.29 -1.48 -10.57
CA TYR A 53 16.24 -0.52 -10.88
C TYR A 53 16.63 0.39 -12.06
N ASP A 54 15.80 0.41 -13.10
CA ASP A 54 16.03 1.20 -14.32
C ASP A 54 15.67 2.68 -14.10
N ARG A 55 16.66 3.44 -13.64
CA ARG A 55 16.55 4.89 -13.41
C ARG A 55 16.21 5.67 -14.68
N ALA A 56 16.65 5.20 -15.85
CA ALA A 56 16.41 5.89 -17.11
C ALA A 56 14.95 5.79 -17.54
N SER A 57 14.25 4.72 -17.15
CA SER A 57 12.82 4.54 -17.45
C SER A 57 11.90 5.54 -16.74
N ARG A 58 12.35 6.12 -15.61
CA ARG A 58 11.52 6.90 -14.67
C ARG A 58 10.25 6.20 -14.21
N ALA A 59 10.16 4.88 -14.38
CA ALA A 59 9.01 4.09 -14.01
C ALA A 59 8.91 3.99 -12.48
N ALA A 60 7.69 4.00 -11.95
CA ALA A 60 7.45 3.77 -10.53
C ALA A 60 8.06 2.44 -10.06
N PRO A 61 8.76 2.37 -8.91
CA PRO A 61 9.27 1.13 -8.32
C PRO A 61 8.16 0.26 -7.70
N ARG A 62 7.14 -0.07 -8.51
CA ARG A 62 5.92 -0.77 -8.09
C ARG A 62 6.22 -2.16 -7.53
N SER A 63 7.19 -2.87 -8.11
CA SER A 63 7.68 -4.15 -7.60
C SER A 63 7.97 -4.13 -6.10
N LEU A 64 8.64 -3.09 -5.59
CA LEU A 64 8.97 -2.97 -4.17
C LEU A 64 7.71 -2.75 -3.32
N ALA A 65 6.74 -1.99 -3.82
CA ALA A 65 5.48 -1.79 -3.11
C ALA A 65 4.67 -3.09 -2.98
N ILE A 66 4.64 -3.91 -4.03
CA ILE A 66 3.93 -5.20 -4.02
C ILE A 66 4.66 -6.21 -3.12
N LEU A 67 6.01 -6.22 -3.12
CA LEU A 67 6.80 -7.01 -2.17
C LEU A 67 6.51 -6.63 -0.72
N GLY A 68 6.36 -5.33 -0.43
CA GLY A 68 5.95 -4.84 0.88
C GLY A 68 4.57 -5.34 1.30
N ALA A 69 3.60 -5.33 0.39
CA ALA A 69 2.26 -5.85 0.65
C ALA A 69 2.28 -7.37 0.92
N ALA A 70 3.00 -8.15 0.12
CA ALA A 70 3.16 -9.59 0.36
C ALA A 70 3.82 -9.88 1.71
N ALA A 71 4.81 -9.09 2.13
CA ALA A 71 5.46 -9.24 3.43
C ALA A 71 4.47 -9.06 4.59
N ASN A 72 3.56 -8.09 4.48
CA ASN A 72 2.55 -7.82 5.51
C ASN A 72 1.47 -8.91 5.57
N LEU A 73 1.07 -9.47 4.43
CA LEU A 73 0.03 -10.51 4.34
C LEU A 73 0.42 -11.82 5.04
N ILE A 74 1.71 -12.11 5.18
CA ILE A 74 2.20 -13.29 5.92
C ILE A 74 1.64 -13.32 7.36
N SER A 75 1.48 -12.16 8.00
CA SER A 75 0.97 -12.08 9.38
C SER A 75 -0.53 -12.39 9.52
N VAL A 76 -1.26 -12.40 8.40
CA VAL A 76 -2.72 -12.55 8.34
C VAL A 76 -3.09 -13.96 7.88
N MET A 77 -2.31 -14.50 6.94
CA MET A 77 -2.59 -15.78 6.29
C MET A 77 -2.16 -16.97 7.17
N GLN A 78 -2.85 -18.09 7.02
CA GLN A 78 -2.43 -19.35 7.62
C GLN A 78 -1.01 -19.73 7.18
N PRO A 79 -0.18 -20.31 8.08
CA PRO A 79 1.22 -20.66 7.78
C PRO A 79 1.44 -21.45 6.49
N ARG A 80 0.56 -22.42 6.20
CA ARG A 80 0.62 -23.22 4.97
C ARG A 80 0.52 -22.41 3.67
N PHE A 81 -0.05 -21.21 3.71
CA PHE A 81 -0.20 -20.34 2.55
C PHE A 81 0.82 -19.20 2.52
N HIS A 82 1.78 -19.13 3.44
CA HIS A 82 2.75 -18.03 3.50
C HIS A 82 3.62 -17.91 2.24
N ALA A 83 3.88 -19.01 1.54
CA ALA A 83 4.63 -18.99 0.28
C ALA A 83 3.83 -18.41 -0.90
N LEU A 84 2.49 -18.47 -0.86
CA LEU A 84 1.63 -18.02 -1.96
C LEU A 84 1.81 -16.54 -2.33
N PRO A 85 1.65 -15.57 -1.41
CA PRO A 85 1.86 -14.16 -1.75
C PRO A 85 3.29 -13.89 -2.22
N VAL A 86 4.29 -14.63 -1.72
CA VAL A 86 5.68 -14.46 -2.14
C VAL A 86 5.90 -14.94 -3.57
N LEU A 87 5.42 -16.13 -3.92
CA LEU A 87 5.59 -16.70 -5.27
C LEU A 87 4.89 -15.84 -6.34
N GLN A 88 3.67 -15.34 -6.05
CA GLN A 88 2.98 -14.43 -6.96
C GLN A 88 3.78 -13.17 -7.24
N VAL A 89 4.31 -12.56 -6.18
CA VAL A 89 5.05 -11.31 -6.32
C VAL A 89 6.41 -11.55 -6.95
N VAL A 90 7.11 -12.64 -6.63
CA VAL A 90 8.35 -13.02 -7.34
C VAL A 90 8.09 -13.19 -8.83
N SER A 91 7.01 -13.86 -9.22
CA SER A 91 6.62 -14.01 -10.63
C SER A 91 6.40 -12.64 -11.31
N TYR A 92 5.68 -11.73 -10.65
CA TYR A 92 5.46 -10.37 -11.15
C TYR A 92 6.78 -9.61 -11.30
N VAL A 93 7.57 -9.50 -10.22
CA VAL A 93 8.79 -8.68 -10.23
C VAL A 93 9.82 -9.25 -11.20
N ALA A 94 9.90 -10.58 -11.38
CA ALA A 94 10.79 -11.20 -12.34
C ALA A 94 10.40 -10.87 -13.81
N SER A 95 9.13 -10.61 -14.08
CA SER A 95 8.66 -10.24 -15.42
C SER A 95 8.92 -8.77 -15.80
N GLU A 96 9.13 -7.89 -14.81
CA GLU A 96 9.42 -6.49 -15.07
C GLU A 96 10.84 -6.30 -15.60
N LYS A 97 10.96 -5.52 -16.67
CA LYS A 97 12.24 -5.13 -17.26
C LYS A 97 13.06 -4.31 -16.26
N LYS A 98 14.33 -4.70 -16.09
CA LYS A 98 15.30 -4.02 -15.23
C LYS A 98 16.54 -3.62 -16.01
N ALA A 99 17.38 -2.78 -15.41
CA ALA A 99 18.69 -2.42 -15.96
C ALA A 99 19.60 -3.65 -16.00
N SER A 100 20.32 -3.84 -17.09
CA SER A 100 21.29 -4.94 -17.22
C SER A 100 22.50 -4.77 -16.30
N THR A 101 22.90 -3.53 -16.04
CA THR A 101 24.02 -3.20 -15.16
C THR A 101 23.52 -2.84 -13.76
N PRO A 102 24.06 -3.48 -12.69
CA PRO A 102 23.82 -3.08 -11.32
C PRO A 102 24.13 -1.59 -11.09
N ALA A 103 23.25 -0.90 -10.35
CA ALA A 103 23.51 0.47 -9.93
C ALA A 103 24.70 0.50 -8.95
N LYS A 104 25.66 1.39 -9.17
CA LYS A 104 26.78 1.62 -8.23
C LYS A 104 26.22 1.97 -6.85
N PRO A 105 26.76 1.41 -5.75
CA PRO A 105 26.34 1.79 -4.41
C PRO A 105 26.39 3.31 -4.21
N PRO A 106 25.40 3.91 -3.54
CA PRO A 106 25.38 5.35 -3.30
C PRO A 106 26.50 5.73 -2.32
N LEU A 107 27.14 6.87 -2.56
CA LEU A 107 27.90 7.56 -1.52
C LEU A 107 26.90 8.07 -0.49
N VAL A 108 27.22 7.94 0.80
CA VAL A 108 26.36 8.40 1.89
C VAL A 108 27.02 9.55 2.62
N VAL A 109 26.24 10.59 2.92
CA VAL A 109 26.69 11.73 3.72
C VAL A 109 26.17 11.57 5.14
N SER A 110 27.05 11.76 6.12
CA SER A 110 26.70 11.85 7.55
C SER A 110 26.85 13.29 8.02
N GLY A 111 26.00 13.72 8.95
CA GLY A 111 26.01 15.09 9.45
C GLY A 111 24.88 15.33 10.44
N GLU A 112 24.72 16.57 10.89
CA GLU A 112 23.64 16.92 11.79
C GLU A 112 22.28 16.79 11.09
N VAL A 113 21.42 16.03 11.74
CA VAL A 113 20.20 15.46 11.19
C VAL A 113 19.19 16.55 10.78
N THR A 114 19.10 17.65 11.54
CA THR A 114 18.25 18.81 11.17
C THR A 114 18.73 19.50 9.89
N HIS A 115 20.05 19.61 9.69
CA HIS A 115 20.62 20.17 8.47
C HIS A 115 20.42 19.23 7.28
N LEU A 116 20.68 17.94 7.47
CA LEU A 116 20.43 16.91 6.45
C LEU A 116 18.96 16.90 6.00
N GLY A 117 18.03 17.05 6.93
CA GLY A 117 16.60 17.06 6.59
C GLY A 117 16.20 18.20 5.66
N ARG A 118 16.72 19.42 5.92
CA ARG A 118 16.47 20.58 5.04
C ARG A 118 17.14 20.38 3.67
N SER A 119 18.39 19.95 3.66
CA SER A 119 19.14 19.72 2.42
C SER A 119 18.51 18.64 1.55
N PHE A 120 17.98 17.56 2.15
CA PHE A 120 17.24 16.53 1.42
C PHE A 120 16.02 17.12 0.67
N LEU A 121 15.19 17.92 1.35
CA LEU A 121 14.03 18.54 0.71
C LEU A 121 14.43 19.51 -0.41
N PHE A 122 15.53 20.25 -0.24
CA PHE A 122 16.05 21.11 -1.30
C PHE A 122 16.54 20.31 -2.50
N ALA A 123 17.31 19.24 -2.29
CA ALA A 123 17.77 18.36 -3.36
C ALA A 123 16.60 17.74 -4.14
N VAL A 124 15.56 17.26 -3.42
CA VAL A 124 14.34 16.73 -4.07
C VAL A 124 13.67 17.80 -4.93
N ARG A 125 13.48 19.02 -4.41
CA ARG A 125 12.86 20.12 -5.16
C ARG A 125 13.71 20.53 -6.37
N ALA A 126 15.04 20.57 -6.22
CA ALA A 126 15.99 20.90 -7.28
C ALA A 126 16.08 19.81 -8.37
N GLY A 127 15.62 18.59 -8.09
CA GLY A 127 15.78 17.48 -9.03
C GLY A 127 17.15 16.80 -8.94
N ASP A 128 17.92 17.07 -7.87
CA ASP A 128 19.24 16.45 -7.67
C ASP A 128 19.09 15.07 -7.01
N VAL A 129 19.07 14.05 -7.86
CA VAL A 129 18.95 12.65 -7.43
C VAL A 129 20.16 12.20 -6.62
N VAL A 130 21.36 12.62 -7.03
CA VAL A 130 22.60 12.14 -6.42
C VAL A 130 22.72 12.68 -5.00
N GLU A 131 22.44 13.97 -4.83
CA GLU A 131 22.42 14.63 -3.53
C GLU A 131 21.28 14.08 -2.65
N ALA A 132 20.06 13.95 -3.18
CA ALA A 132 18.92 13.42 -2.43
C ALA A 132 19.15 11.96 -1.96
N GLU A 133 19.66 11.08 -2.83
CA GLU A 133 20.03 9.70 -2.45
C GLU A 133 21.11 9.70 -1.35
N SER A 134 22.17 10.48 -1.54
CA SER A 134 23.31 10.52 -0.62
C SER A 134 22.92 10.94 0.80
N ILE A 135 22.11 12.00 0.91
CA ILE A 135 21.62 12.52 2.18
C ILE A 135 20.62 11.56 2.81
N PHE A 136 19.62 11.11 2.04
CA PHE A 136 18.55 10.27 2.58
C PHE A 136 19.09 8.95 3.12
N LEU A 137 19.92 8.26 2.35
CA LEU A 137 20.43 6.94 2.71
C LEU A 137 21.49 7.01 3.83
N GLY A 138 22.08 8.19 4.06
CA GLY A 138 22.88 8.48 5.25
C GLY A 138 22.06 8.45 6.54
N MET A 139 20.79 8.86 6.52
CA MET A 139 19.92 8.93 7.71
C MET A 139 19.19 7.61 8.05
N VAL A 140 19.15 6.63 7.13
CA VAL A 140 18.26 5.45 7.24
C VAL A 140 18.72 4.39 8.25
N ASP A 141 20.02 4.30 8.52
CA ASP A 141 20.56 3.19 9.32
C ASP A 141 20.39 3.39 10.85
N GLU A 142 20.23 4.63 11.33
CA GLU A 142 20.40 4.98 12.75
C GLU A 142 19.08 5.33 13.48
N GLY A 143 19.04 5.09 14.79
CA GLY A 143 17.84 5.00 15.63
C GLY A 143 16.73 6.04 15.39
N TRP A 144 16.95 7.28 15.81
CA TRP A 144 15.92 8.33 15.72
C TRP A 144 15.95 9.02 14.35
N GLU A 145 17.14 9.08 13.73
CA GLU A 145 17.42 9.58 12.38
C GLU A 145 16.57 8.87 11.35
N ARG A 146 16.43 7.55 11.46
CA ARG A 146 15.56 6.74 10.60
C ARG A 146 14.10 7.19 10.69
N LYS A 147 13.58 7.45 11.89
CA LYS A 147 12.19 7.92 12.01
C LYS A 147 12.01 9.25 11.29
N MET A 148 12.98 10.15 11.42
CA MET A 148 12.96 11.43 10.73
C MET A 148 13.16 11.29 9.21
N ALA A 149 14.00 10.36 8.74
CA ALA A 149 14.13 10.05 7.32
C ALA A 149 12.77 9.62 6.73
N GLY A 150 12.03 8.76 7.43
CA GLY A 150 10.66 8.39 7.04
C GLY A 150 9.74 9.62 6.95
N ASP A 151 9.78 10.51 7.96
CA ASP A 151 8.97 11.74 7.99
C ASP A 151 9.27 12.64 6.78
N LEU A 152 10.55 12.85 6.49
CA LEU A 152 11.02 13.65 5.36
C LEU A 152 10.65 13.03 4.01
N LEU A 153 10.74 11.70 3.87
CA LEU A 153 10.34 10.99 2.66
C LEU A 153 8.86 11.24 2.36
N PHE A 154 8.00 11.11 3.38
CA PHE A 154 6.56 11.31 3.22
C PHE A 154 6.23 12.77 2.97
N ARG A 155 6.87 13.70 3.69
CA ARG A 155 6.74 15.14 3.47
C ARG A 155 7.09 15.53 2.05
N ALA A 156 8.22 15.06 1.53
CA ALA A 156 8.63 15.32 0.16
C ALA A 156 7.63 14.74 -0.86
N ALA A 157 7.08 13.56 -0.59
CA ALA A 157 6.08 12.94 -1.45
C ALA A 157 4.73 13.68 -1.42
N LEU A 158 4.38 14.34 -0.32
CA LEU A 158 3.16 15.16 -0.19
C LEU A 158 3.22 16.47 -0.97
N GLU A 159 4.39 16.96 -1.37
CA GLU A 159 4.44 18.14 -2.25
C GLU A 159 3.96 17.83 -3.68
N ASP A 160 3.75 16.56 -4.01
CA ASP A 160 3.58 16.10 -5.39
C ASP A 160 2.42 15.10 -5.56
N MET A 161 1.37 15.56 -6.21
CA MET A 161 0.19 14.77 -6.56
C MET A 161 0.25 14.18 -7.98
N GLY A 162 1.43 14.15 -8.60
CA GLY A 162 1.69 13.48 -9.87
C GLY A 162 1.19 12.04 -9.88
N GLU A 163 0.53 11.66 -10.99
CA GLU A 163 -0.14 10.35 -11.14
C GLU A 163 -1.14 10.04 -10.01
N GLY A 164 -1.75 11.09 -9.45
CA GLY A 164 -2.73 10.98 -8.38
C GLY A 164 -2.12 10.67 -7.02
N GLY A 165 -0.92 11.21 -6.75
CA GLY A 165 -0.21 11.05 -5.47
C GLY A 165 0.55 9.72 -5.35
N ARG A 166 0.97 9.14 -6.48
CA ARG A 166 1.61 7.82 -6.50
C ARG A 166 2.90 7.78 -5.67
N LYS A 167 3.65 8.88 -5.61
CA LYS A 167 4.87 9.01 -4.81
C LYS A 167 4.65 8.70 -3.33
N LEU A 168 3.57 9.22 -2.72
CA LEU A 168 3.24 8.98 -1.31
C LEU A 168 2.99 7.50 -1.05
N PHE A 169 2.18 6.87 -1.90
CA PHE A 169 1.86 5.46 -1.78
C PHE A 169 3.11 4.58 -1.86
N LEU A 170 3.98 4.83 -2.86
CA LEU A 170 5.22 4.07 -3.03
C LEU A 170 6.23 4.32 -1.91
N ALA A 171 6.32 5.55 -1.40
CA ALA A 171 7.13 5.89 -0.23
C ALA A 171 6.69 5.08 0.99
N VAL A 172 5.39 5.08 1.30
CA VAL A 172 4.83 4.32 2.42
C VAL A 172 5.08 2.82 2.26
N LYS A 173 4.81 2.25 1.08
CA LYS A 173 4.99 0.81 0.87
C LYS A 173 6.46 0.37 0.86
N SER A 174 7.36 1.17 0.30
CA SER A 174 8.80 0.91 0.36
C SER A 174 9.31 1.00 1.81
N TRP A 175 8.81 1.95 2.59
CA TRP A 175 9.12 2.06 4.02
C TRP A 175 8.62 0.85 4.82
N GLN A 176 7.38 0.41 4.55
CA GLN A 176 6.80 -0.78 5.15
C GLN A 176 7.60 -2.04 4.78
N LEU A 177 8.02 -2.19 3.52
CA LEU A 177 8.91 -3.28 3.10
C LEU A 177 10.22 -3.26 3.89
N ALA A 178 10.91 -2.12 3.96
CA ALA A 178 12.14 -1.99 4.72
C ALA A 178 11.92 -2.37 6.19
N ARG A 179 10.83 -1.92 6.81
CA ARG A 179 10.45 -2.29 8.19
C ARG A 179 10.23 -3.80 8.35
N SER A 180 9.46 -4.42 7.45
CA SER A 180 9.16 -5.85 7.50
C SER A 180 10.41 -6.73 7.30
N LEU A 181 11.43 -6.19 6.63
CA LEU A 181 12.74 -6.83 6.48
C LEU A 181 13.74 -6.48 7.61
N GLY A 182 13.29 -5.77 8.64
CA GLY A 182 14.10 -5.36 9.80
C GLY A 182 15.11 -4.27 9.48
N PHE A 183 14.87 -3.47 8.43
CA PHE A 183 15.77 -2.45 7.88
C PHE A 183 17.15 -2.97 7.44
N LYS A 184 17.32 -4.30 7.32
CA LYS A 184 18.50 -4.89 6.70
C LYS A 184 18.57 -4.41 5.25
N GLU A 185 19.72 -3.87 4.84
CA GLU A 185 19.97 -3.41 3.48
C GLU A 185 19.01 -2.29 3.02
N ALA A 186 18.46 -1.53 3.97
CA ALA A 186 17.50 -0.46 3.70
C ALA A 186 18.05 0.60 2.73
N ARG A 187 19.36 0.86 2.76
CA ARG A 187 20.04 1.73 1.78
C ARG A 187 19.87 1.26 0.33
N THR A 188 19.90 -0.04 0.09
CA THR A 188 19.67 -0.60 -1.24
C THR A 188 18.19 -0.54 -1.57
N ILE A 189 17.33 -1.02 -0.67
CA ILE A 189 15.89 -1.20 -0.91
C ILE A 189 15.14 0.12 -1.06
N LEU A 190 15.48 1.17 -0.30
CA LEU A 190 14.79 2.46 -0.35
C LEU A 190 15.31 3.39 -1.46
N ARG A 191 16.46 3.09 -2.05
CA ARG A 191 17.06 3.95 -3.07
C ARG A 191 16.16 4.18 -4.29
N PRO A 192 15.49 3.16 -4.89
CA PRO A 192 14.58 3.39 -6.01
C PRO A 192 13.42 4.35 -5.72
N VAL A 193 12.90 4.35 -4.48
CA VAL A 193 11.80 5.26 -4.13
C VAL A 193 12.28 6.70 -3.97
N VAL A 194 13.53 6.91 -3.54
CA VAL A 194 14.15 8.25 -3.52
C VAL A 194 14.40 8.74 -4.94
N ASP A 195 14.95 7.90 -5.83
CA ASP A 195 15.12 8.26 -7.24
C ASP A 195 13.79 8.67 -7.89
N TYR A 196 12.74 7.85 -7.71
CA TYR A 196 11.42 8.14 -8.26
C TYR A 196 10.74 9.36 -7.62
N LEU A 197 10.98 9.62 -6.33
CA LEU A 197 10.50 10.84 -5.69
C LEU A 197 11.04 12.09 -6.39
N VAL A 198 12.33 12.08 -6.77
CA VAL A 198 13.01 13.19 -7.43
C VAL A 198 12.63 13.30 -8.92
N ASN A 199 12.69 12.18 -9.65
CA ASN A 199 12.55 12.12 -11.12
C ASN A 199 11.13 11.86 -11.64
N GLY A 200 10.26 11.31 -10.80
CA GLY A 200 8.89 10.94 -11.20
C GLY A 200 8.04 12.17 -11.55
N PRO A 201 6.90 11.98 -12.23
CA PRO A 201 6.02 13.07 -12.64
C PRO A 201 5.70 14.02 -11.49
N ARG A 202 5.65 15.32 -11.79
CA ARG A 202 5.39 16.37 -10.80
C ARG A 202 4.07 17.09 -11.05
N ASP A 203 3.23 17.15 -10.03
CA ASP A 203 2.05 18.00 -9.99
C ASP A 203 1.86 18.62 -8.60
N ARG A 204 2.14 19.91 -8.47
CA ARG A 204 2.02 20.65 -7.21
C ARG A 204 0.65 21.30 -7.02
N THR A 205 -0.26 21.19 -7.99
CA THR A 205 -1.51 21.97 -8.04
C THR A 205 -2.36 21.78 -6.79
N ALA A 206 -2.59 20.53 -6.38
CA ALA A 206 -3.37 20.21 -5.19
C ALA A 206 -2.69 20.70 -3.90
N TYR A 207 -1.36 20.58 -3.82
CA TYR A 207 -0.58 21.06 -2.67
C TYR A 207 -0.67 22.59 -2.55
N GLU A 208 -0.53 23.32 -3.66
CA GLU A 208 -0.67 24.78 -3.70
C GLU A 208 -2.10 25.24 -3.38
N SER A 209 -3.12 24.51 -3.82
CA SER A 209 -4.51 24.77 -3.45
C SER A 209 -4.73 24.62 -1.94
N ILE A 210 -4.14 23.59 -1.31
CA ILE A 210 -4.18 23.42 0.15
C ILE A 210 -3.52 24.61 0.85
N LEU A 211 -2.28 24.96 0.47
CA LEU A 211 -1.56 26.08 1.08
C LEU A 211 -2.33 27.41 0.95
N ARG A 212 -2.99 27.64 -0.20
CA ARG A 212 -3.78 28.85 -0.45
C ARG A 212 -4.95 28.97 0.52
N VAL A 213 -5.71 27.90 0.73
CA VAL A 213 -6.86 27.89 1.65
C VAL A 213 -6.38 28.04 3.10
N LEU A 214 -5.36 27.26 3.51
CA LEU A 214 -4.82 27.32 4.87
C LEU A 214 -4.23 28.69 5.22
N GLY A 215 -3.53 29.32 4.27
CA GLY A 215 -2.95 30.65 4.43
C GLY A 215 -4.00 31.74 4.55
N LYS A 216 -5.09 31.67 3.76
CA LYS A 216 -6.22 32.60 3.85
C LYS A 216 -6.92 32.52 5.22
N GLU A 217 -7.04 31.31 5.75
CA GLU A 217 -7.71 31.00 7.01
C GLU A 217 -6.80 31.17 8.25
N TRP A 218 -5.55 31.65 8.07
CA TRP A 218 -4.55 31.83 9.13
C TRP A 218 -4.43 30.60 10.06
N VAL A 219 -4.42 29.42 9.46
CA VAL A 219 -4.51 28.15 10.18
C VAL A 219 -3.24 27.87 10.97
N ASP A 220 -3.41 27.62 12.26
CA ASP A 220 -2.40 26.98 13.10
C ASP A 220 -2.50 25.45 12.96
N LEU A 221 -1.57 24.86 12.21
CA LEU A 221 -1.54 23.40 12.00
C LEU A 221 -1.19 22.64 13.28
N ASP A 222 -0.45 23.23 14.22
CA ASP A 222 -0.11 22.59 15.49
C ASP A 222 -1.36 22.46 16.37
N ALA A 223 -2.17 23.53 16.43
CA ALA A 223 -3.45 23.51 17.13
C ALA A 223 -4.39 22.44 16.53
N LEU A 224 -4.53 22.38 15.20
CA LEU A 224 -5.39 21.38 14.54
C LEU A 224 -4.87 19.94 14.71
N ALA A 225 -3.56 19.73 14.71
CA ALA A 225 -2.96 18.41 14.87
C ALA A 225 -3.13 17.81 16.27
N SER A 226 -3.52 18.63 17.26
CA SER A 226 -3.76 18.22 18.65
C SER A 226 -5.15 17.62 18.91
N GLY A 227 -6.06 17.69 17.93
CA GLY A 227 -7.40 17.11 18.03
C GLY A 227 -7.36 15.61 18.35
N GLY A 228 -8.21 15.19 19.30
CA GLY A 228 -8.22 13.82 19.83
C GLY A 228 -9.59 13.14 19.81
N ARG A 229 -10.65 13.84 19.38
CA ARG A 229 -12.01 13.28 19.41
C ARG A 229 -12.17 12.21 18.33
N PRO A 230 -12.64 10.99 18.65
CA PRO A 230 -12.96 9.97 17.65
C PRO A 230 -14.19 10.37 16.83
N LEU A 231 -14.35 9.80 15.62
CA LEU A 231 -15.56 10.03 14.81
C LEU A 231 -16.78 9.36 15.45
N ASP A 232 -17.83 10.13 15.68
CA ASP A 232 -19.18 9.65 15.96
C ASP A 232 -20.01 9.56 14.66
N ASP A 233 -21.32 9.29 14.77
CA ASP A 233 -22.20 9.18 13.60
C ASP A 233 -22.32 10.49 12.81
N GLU A 234 -22.34 11.63 13.51
CA GLU A 234 -22.38 12.96 12.87
C GLU A 234 -21.08 13.21 12.11
N GLY A 235 -19.93 12.97 12.74
CA GLY A 235 -18.62 13.08 12.10
C GLY A 235 -18.49 12.16 10.88
N ARG A 236 -18.98 10.92 10.96
CA ARG A 236 -19.02 10.00 9.81
C ARG A 236 -19.86 10.54 8.65
N ALA A 237 -21.01 11.14 8.92
CA ALA A 237 -21.86 11.77 7.91
C ALA A 237 -21.20 13.02 7.30
N LYS A 238 -20.50 13.82 8.10
CA LYS A 238 -19.74 14.98 7.62
C LYS A 238 -18.56 14.56 6.72
N VAL A 239 -17.82 13.51 7.07
CA VAL A 239 -16.73 12.97 6.22
C VAL A 239 -17.24 12.50 4.86
N LEU A 240 -18.45 11.96 4.81
CA LEU A 240 -19.13 11.64 3.56
C LEU A 240 -19.43 12.88 2.71
N ALA A 241 -19.93 13.94 3.35
CA ALA A 241 -20.23 15.18 2.66
C ALA A 241 -18.96 15.82 2.08
N VAL A 242 -17.83 15.74 2.79
CA VAL A 242 -16.51 16.23 2.32
C VAL A 242 -16.15 15.70 0.94
N THR A 243 -16.34 14.41 0.68
CA THR A 243 -15.92 13.80 -0.61
C THR A 243 -16.94 14.00 -1.73
N SER A 244 -18.13 14.51 -1.42
CA SER A 244 -19.19 14.79 -2.40
C SER A 244 -19.22 16.25 -2.87
N VAL A 245 -18.41 17.13 -2.28
CA VAL A 245 -18.37 18.55 -2.68
C VAL A 245 -17.81 18.77 -4.09
N ALA A 246 -18.28 19.82 -4.76
CA ALA A 246 -17.95 20.09 -6.15
C ALA A 246 -16.58 20.76 -6.37
N SER A 247 -16.08 21.56 -5.42
CA SER A 247 -14.82 22.32 -5.58
C SER A 247 -13.72 21.83 -4.64
N GLU A 248 -12.46 22.06 -5.04
CA GLU A 248 -11.30 21.70 -4.20
C GLU A 248 -11.27 22.51 -2.90
N SER A 249 -11.51 23.83 -2.98
CA SER A 249 -11.53 24.70 -1.80
C SER A 249 -12.59 24.26 -0.80
N ALA A 250 -13.81 23.93 -1.26
CA ALA A 250 -14.87 23.47 -0.36
C ALA A 250 -14.51 22.14 0.33
N CYS A 251 -13.77 21.25 -0.34
CA CYS A 251 -13.28 20.02 0.27
C CYS A 251 -12.26 20.32 1.40
N ILE A 252 -11.32 21.20 1.13
CA ILE A 252 -10.31 21.61 2.11
C ILE A 252 -10.97 22.31 3.31
N GLU A 253 -11.88 23.24 3.05
CA GLU A 253 -12.65 23.96 4.08
C GLU A 253 -13.50 23.00 4.93
N ALA A 254 -14.13 21.99 4.32
CA ALA A 254 -14.92 21.00 5.05
C ALA A 254 -14.06 20.09 5.96
N ILE A 255 -12.86 19.70 5.51
CA ILE A 255 -11.91 18.98 6.37
C ILE A 255 -11.41 19.88 7.51
N LEU A 256 -11.14 21.17 7.22
CA LEU A 256 -10.76 22.14 8.24
C LEU A 256 -11.84 22.31 9.30
N ALA A 257 -13.11 22.36 8.90
CA ALA A 257 -14.23 22.44 9.85
C ALA A 257 -14.24 21.24 10.80
N LEU A 258 -14.06 20.02 10.28
CA LEU A 258 -13.96 18.81 11.10
C LEU A 258 -12.79 18.87 12.10
N LEU A 259 -11.61 19.34 11.66
CA LEU A 259 -10.46 19.50 12.56
C LEU A 259 -10.72 20.55 13.64
N ARG A 260 -11.37 21.67 13.29
CA ARG A 260 -11.74 22.76 14.23
C ARG A 260 -12.80 22.30 15.25
N GLU A 261 -13.66 21.36 14.88
CA GLU A 261 -14.61 20.69 15.80
C GLU A 261 -13.91 19.71 16.78
N GLY A 262 -12.58 19.54 16.65
CA GLY A 262 -11.75 18.75 17.57
C GLY A 262 -11.59 17.28 17.19
N TYR A 263 -12.11 16.85 16.03
CA TYR A 263 -11.90 15.49 15.54
C TYR A 263 -10.43 15.20 15.26
N ALA A 264 -9.98 14.02 15.66
CA ALA A 264 -8.62 13.57 15.38
C ALA A 264 -8.41 13.38 13.87
N ALA A 265 -7.32 13.92 13.33
CA ALA A 265 -6.98 13.77 11.92
C ALA A 265 -6.91 12.30 11.47
N THR A 266 -6.41 11.42 12.34
CA THR A 266 -6.39 9.96 12.11
C THR A 266 -7.80 9.39 11.96
N SER A 267 -8.76 9.83 12.77
CA SER A 267 -10.14 9.37 12.69
C SER A 267 -10.84 9.88 11.43
N ILE A 268 -10.58 11.12 11.01
CA ILE A 268 -11.08 11.63 9.71
C ILE A 268 -10.52 10.78 8.56
N ALA A 269 -9.24 10.44 8.58
CA ALA A 269 -8.62 9.57 7.57
C ALA A 269 -9.20 8.16 7.54
N GLU A 270 -9.55 7.59 8.71
CA GLU A 270 -10.29 6.33 8.80
C GLU A 270 -11.65 6.43 8.09
N GLY A 271 -12.39 7.51 8.32
CA GLY A 271 -13.64 7.78 7.62
C GLY A 271 -13.47 7.90 6.10
N LEU A 272 -12.40 8.54 5.64
CA LEU A 272 -12.05 8.65 4.21
C LEU A 272 -11.69 7.29 3.61
N ALA A 273 -10.96 6.42 4.33
CA ALA A 273 -10.66 5.06 3.87
C ALA A 273 -11.95 4.22 3.73
N VAL A 274 -12.90 4.38 4.66
CA VAL A 274 -14.23 3.73 4.58
C VAL A 274 -15.04 4.27 3.40
N ASP A 275 -14.98 5.57 3.11
CA ASP A 275 -15.60 6.14 1.92
C ASP A 275 -14.97 5.61 0.62
N ALA A 276 -13.64 5.53 0.54
CA ALA A 276 -12.93 4.93 -0.58
C ALA A 276 -13.38 3.49 -0.85
N ALA A 277 -13.53 2.70 0.22
CA ALA A 277 -14.04 1.33 0.13
C ALA A 277 -15.49 1.27 -0.36
N ARG A 278 -16.37 2.16 0.11
CA ARG A 278 -17.76 2.23 -0.39
C ARG A 278 -17.84 2.58 -1.87
N ARG A 279 -16.97 3.47 -2.34
CA ARG A 279 -16.87 3.83 -3.76
C ARG A 279 -16.44 2.62 -4.61
N ILE A 280 -15.51 1.79 -4.13
CA ILE A 280 -15.21 0.50 -4.77
C ILE A 280 -16.42 -0.42 -4.73
N VAL A 281 -17.10 -0.58 -3.60
CA VAL A 281 -18.32 -1.41 -3.48
C VAL A 281 -19.40 -0.97 -4.46
N ALA A 282 -19.48 0.31 -4.82
CA ALA A 282 -20.46 0.84 -5.76
C ALA A 282 -20.03 0.84 -7.23
N SER A 283 -18.75 0.61 -7.56
CA SER A 283 -18.26 0.58 -8.95
C SER A 283 -19.01 -0.45 -9.84
N PRO A 284 -19.03 -0.31 -11.17
CA PRO A 284 -19.68 -1.31 -12.03
C PRO A 284 -18.90 -2.63 -12.13
N GLY A 285 -17.58 -2.61 -11.92
CA GLY A 285 -16.71 -3.78 -12.08
C GLY A 285 -15.33 -3.57 -11.45
N TYR A 286 -14.30 -4.14 -12.06
CA TYR A 286 -12.91 -4.00 -11.61
C TYR A 286 -12.40 -2.58 -11.87
N ASP A 287 -12.41 -1.75 -10.84
CA ASP A 287 -12.04 -0.33 -10.94
C ASP A 287 -10.67 -0.09 -10.28
N ALA A 288 -9.62 -0.11 -11.13
CA ALA A 288 -8.26 0.12 -10.70
C ALA A 288 -8.03 1.56 -10.18
N GLU A 289 -8.82 2.54 -10.64
CA GLU A 289 -8.69 3.92 -10.18
C GLU A 289 -9.30 4.09 -8.79
N ALA A 290 -10.47 3.51 -8.54
CA ALA A 290 -11.04 3.44 -7.18
C ALA A 290 -10.11 2.70 -6.21
N ALA A 291 -9.45 1.62 -6.67
CA ALA A 291 -8.42 0.93 -5.89
C ALA A 291 -7.25 1.85 -5.52
N ARG A 292 -6.71 2.62 -6.48
CA ARG A 292 -5.64 3.60 -6.22
C ARG A 292 -6.06 4.65 -5.19
N ARG A 293 -7.31 5.11 -5.24
CA ARG A 293 -7.84 6.09 -4.26
C ARG A 293 -7.88 5.51 -2.84
N LEU A 294 -8.29 4.24 -2.68
CA LEU A 294 -8.24 3.55 -1.39
C LEU A 294 -6.80 3.35 -0.92
N LEU A 295 -5.91 2.92 -1.80
CA LEU A 295 -4.49 2.75 -1.49
C LEU A 295 -3.83 4.08 -1.05
N PHE A 296 -4.22 5.20 -1.66
CA PHE A 296 -3.79 6.53 -1.24
C PHE A 296 -4.35 6.91 0.13
N ALA A 297 -5.65 6.70 0.38
CA ALA A 297 -6.25 6.97 1.69
C ALA A 297 -5.57 6.14 2.81
N HIS A 298 -5.28 4.87 2.54
CA HIS A 298 -4.48 4.01 3.43
C HIS A 298 -3.08 4.58 3.70
N ALA A 299 -2.38 5.04 2.65
CA ALA A 299 -1.06 5.67 2.80
C ALA A 299 -1.14 6.96 3.63
N SER A 300 -2.14 7.81 3.39
CA SER A 300 -2.36 9.02 4.19
C SER A 300 -2.60 8.72 5.66
N ARG A 301 -3.41 7.71 5.99
CA ARG A 301 -3.62 7.29 7.39
C ARG A 301 -2.33 6.79 8.03
N PHE A 302 -1.52 6.03 7.30
CA PHE A 302 -0.20 5.61 7.77
C PHE A 302 0.69 6.80 8.12
N VAL A 303 0.76 7.80 7.25
CA VAL A 303 1.55 9.02 7.47
C VAL A 303 1.06 9.78 8.71
N LEU A 304 -0.26 9.95 8.87
CA LEU A 304 -0.83 10.62 10.05
C LEU A 304 -0.47 9.89 11.36
N ALA A 305 -0.41 8.56 11.35
CA ALA A 305 -0.03 7.77 12.52
C ALA A 305 1.49 7.73 12.77
N PHE A 306 2.30 7.81 11.70
CA PHE A 306 3.76 7.71 11.76
C PHE A 306 4.42 9.05 12.09
N SER A 307 4.08 10.08 11.31
CA SER A 307 4.69 11.41 11.37
C SER A 307 4.25 12.16 12.62
N ARG A 308 5.18 12.94 13.19
CA ARG A 308 4.94 13.79 14.36
C ARG A 308 4.92 15.28 14.03
N THR A 309 5.34 15.64 12.82
CA THR A 309 5.27 17.00 12.30
C THR A 309 3.83 17.33 11.90
N ASN A 310 3.43 18.59 12.05
CA ASN A 310 2.09 19.07 11.73
C ASN A 310 1.77 19.01 10.22
N GLU A 311 2.79 19.06 9.36
CA GLU A 311 2.69 18.92 7.90
C GLU A 311 2.10 17.57 7.45
N ARG A 312 2.06 16.57 8.34
CA ARG A 312 1.32 15.31 8.10
C ARG A 312 -0.15 15.55 7.75
N LEU A 313 -0.74 16.67 8.17
CA LEU A 313 -2.11 17.04 7.85
C LEU A 313 -2.33 17.26 6.35
N TYR A 314 -1.30 17.57 5.56
CA TYR A 314 -1.43 17.64 4.10
C TYR A 314 -1.87 16.32 3.48
N ALA A 315 -1.45 15.18 4.07
CA ALA A 315 -1.90 13.85 3.64
C ALA A 315 -3.41 13.67 3.77
N LEU A 316 -4.03 14.27 4.80
CA LEU A 316 -5.47 14.22 5.04
C LEU A 316 -6.23 15.01 3.97
N PHE A 317 -5.81 16.26 3.71
CA PHE A 317 -6.44 17.10 2.69
C PHE A 317 -6.33 16.48 1.30
N GLN A 318 -5.16 15.95 0.95
CA GLN A 318 -4.97 15.27 -0.34
C GLN A 318 -5.84 14.02 -0.46
N ALA A 319 -6.02 13.25 0.61
CA ALA A 319 -6.91 12.09 0.58
C ALA A 319 -8.36 12.50 0.28
N GLY A 320 -8.85 13.57 0.92
CA GLY A 320 -10.16 14.14 0.62
C GLY A 320 -10.30 14.60 -0.83
N LEU A 321 -9.33 15.37 -1.32
CA LEU A 321 -9.30 15.83 -2.72
C LEU A 321 -9.30 14.66 -3.71
N ARG A 322 -8.56 13.58 -3.39
CA ARG A 322 -8.43 12.40 -4.25
C ARG A 322 -9.70 11.55 -4.32
N LEU A 323 -10.50 11.58 -3.26
CA LEU A 323 -11.78 10.88 -3.18
C LEU A 323 -12.95 11.69 -3.74
N ARG A 324 -12.74 13.00 -3.97
CA ARG A 324 -13.76 13.93 -4.44
C ARG A 324 -14.43 13.42 -5.72
N SER A 325 -15.68 13.02 -5.58
CA SER A 325 -16.54 12.60 -6.69
C SER A 325 -18.00 12.52 -6.21
N PRO A 326 -18.99 12.61 -7.12
CA PRO A 326 -20.40 12.48 -6.75
C PRO A 326 -20.67 11.26 -5.88
N GLU A 327 -21.71 11.33 -5.05
CA GLU A 327 -22.07 10.23 -4.16
C GLU A 327 -22.38 8.97 -4.99
N PRO A 328 -21.78 7.82 -4.64
CA PRO A 328 -22.03 6.60 -5.37
C PRO A 328 -23.42 6.04 -5.06
N SER A 329 -24.22 5.76 -6.10
CA SER A 329 -25.50 5.08 -5.98
C SER A 329 -25.43 3.67 -6.55
N ALA A 330 -25.36 2.64 -5.69
CA ALA A 330 -25.50 1.25 -6.11
C ALA A 330 -26.12 0.39 -4.98
N PRO A 331 -27.32 -0.17 -5.18
CA PRO A 331 -27.90 -1.09 -4.22
C PRO A 331 -27.10 -2.40 -4.19
N LEU A 332 -26.80 -2.88 -2.98
CA LEU A 332 -26.20 -4.20 -2.77
C LEU A 332 -27.25 -5.29 -2.92
N ALA A 333 -26.86 -6.41 -3.51
CA ALA A 333 -27.71 -7.61 -3.54
C ALA A 333 -28.02 -8.08 -2.10
N PRO A 334 -29.24 -8.59 -1.84
CA PRO A 334 -29.52 -9.28 -0.58
C PRO A 334 -28.67 -10.55 -0.51
N PRO A 335 -27.98 -10.82 0.61
CA PRO A 335 -27.24 -12.06 0.79
C PRO A 335 -28.20 -13.23 0.97
N ALA A 336 -27.90 -14.38 0.36
CA ALA A 336 -28.56 -15.63 0.69
C ALA A 336 -28.18 -16.05 2.13
N SER A 337 -29.08 -16.76 2.83
CA SER A 337 -28.80 -17.29 4.18
C SER A 337 -27.91 -18.54 4.10
N ALA A 338 -26.84 -18.59 4.90
CA ALA A 338 -26.08 -19.81 5.19
C ALA A 338 -26.32 -20.25 6.65
N ALA A 339 -26.24 -21.56 6.93
CA ALA A 339 -26.54 -22.11 8.25
C ALA A 339 -25.35 -22.02 9.22
N SER A 340 -24.11 -21.91 8.71
CA SER A 340 -22.89 -21.87 9.54
C SER A 340 -21.81 -20.94 8.98
N GLU A 341 -20.83 -20.59 9.82
CA GLU A 341 -19.66 -19.80 9.42
C GLU A 341 -18.85 -20.48 8.31
N GLY A 342 -18.59 -21.79 8.45
CA GLY A 342 -17.81 -22.55 7.47
C GLY A 342 -18.50 -22.58 6.10
N GLU A 343 -19.81 -22.77 6.10
CA GLU A 343 -20.62 -22.74 4.87
C GLU A 343 -20.60 -21.36 4.21
N GLU A 344 -20.68 -20.27 4.97
CA GLU A 344 -20.61 -18.90 4.43
C GLU A 344 -19.25 -18.62 3.79
N LEU A 345 -18.14 -19.11 4.35
CA LEU A 345 -16.81 -18.99 3.73
C LEU A 345 -16.69 -19.80 2.44
N CYS A 346 -17.27 -21.01 2.40
CA CYS A 346 -17.33 -21.82 1.18
C CYS A 346 -18.16 -21.14 0.08
N HIS A 347 -19.31 -20.56 0.43
CA HIS A 347 -20.12 -19.81 -0.52
C HIS A 347 -19.41 -18.56 -1.01
N LEU A 348 -18.75 -17.80 -0.12
CA LEU A 348 -17.95 -16.63 -0.50
C LEU A 348 -16.85 -16.99 -1.50
N ALA A 349 -16.13 -18.09 -1.25
CA ALA A 349 -15.17 -18.65 -2.19
C ALA A 349 -15.82 -18.96 -3.56
N GLY A 350 -16.99 -19.60 -3.55
CA GLY A 350 -17.78 -19.86 -4.76
C GLY A 350 -18.16 -18.60 -5.53
N GLU A 351 -18.47 -17.47 -4.86
CA GLU A 351 -18.76 -16.20 -5.55
C GLU A 351 -17.51 -15.61 -6.23
N PHE A 352 -16.31 -15.83 -5.68
CA PHE A 352 -15.05 -15.43 -6.33
C PHE A 352 -14.80 -16.22 -7.61
N ASP A 353 -15.01 -17.53 -7.55
CA ASP A 353 -14.79 -18.44 -8.68
C ASP A 353 -15.86 -18.22 -9.77
N ALA A 354 -17.10 -17.94 -9.37
CA ALA A 354 -18.21 -17.60 -10.26
C ALA A 354 -18.17 -16.15 -10.80
N ARG A 355 -17.21 -15.33 -10.37
CA ARG A 355 -17.06 -13.91 -10.76
C ARG A 355 -18.32 -13.08 -10.49
N LYS A 356 -18.87 -13.23 -9.28
CA LYS A 356 -20.08 -12.55 -8.82
C LYS A 356 -19.76 -11.45 -7.79
N PRO A 357 -19.31 -10.27 -8.24
CA PRO A 357 -18.73 -9.25 -7.37
C PRO A 357 -19.72 -8.62 -6.37
N ARG A 358 -20.99 -8.47 -6.75
CA ARG A 358 -22.01 -7.88 -5.86
C ARG A 358 -22.41 -8.85 -4.76
N GLU A 359 -22.50 -10.13 -5.11
CA GLU A 359 -22.83 -11.25 -4.24
C GLU A 359 -21.69 -11.49 -3.25
N ALA A 360 -20.44 -11.49 -3.71
CA ALA A 360 -19.26 -11.58 -2.85
C ALA A 360 -19.24 -10.46 -1.78
N ALA A 361 -19.50 -9.21 -2.18
CA ALA A 361 -19.61 -8.08 -1.26
C ALA A 361 -20.80 -8.25 -0.29
N ALA A 362 -21.96 -8.71 -0.78
CA ALA A 362 -23.13 -8.95 0.06
C ALA A 362 -22.88 -10.04 1.12
N ARG A 363 -22.16 -11.11 0.77
CA ARG A 363 -21.78 -12.19 1.70
C ARG A 363 -20.82 -11.72 2.77
N VAL A 364 -19.81 -10.92 2.42
CA VAL A 364 -18.92 -10.31 3.43
C VAL A 364 -19.72 -9.44 4.40
N ARG A 365 -20.65 -8.62 3.90
CA ARG A 365 -21.52 -7.82 4.76
C ARG A 365 -22.30 -8.69 5.75
N ALA A 366 -22.89 -9.78 5.26
CA ALA A 366 -23.65 -10.73 6.10
C ALA A 366 -22.75 -11.44 7.12
N TYR A 367 -21.54 -11.85 6.70
CA TYR A 367 -20.54 -12.50 7.55
C TYR A 367 -20.16 -11.60 8.73
N VAL A 368 -19.83 -10.33 8.46
CA VAL A 368 -19.48 -9.35 9.50
C VAL A 368 -20.68 -9.06 10.40
N ALA A 369 -21.89 -8.91 9.84
CA ALA A 369 -23.10 -8.64 10.62
C ALA A 369 -23.49 -9.77 11.58
N ARG A 370 -23.17 -11.02 11.23
CA ARG A 370 -23.37 -12.20 12.10
C ARG A 370 -22.32 -12.34 13.21
N GLY A 371 -21.31 -11.48 13.25
CA GLY A 371 -20.24 -11.54 14.26
C GLY A 371 -19.30 -12.73 14.10
N TYR A 372 -19.20 -13.30 12.90
CA TYR A 372 -18.28 -14.40 12.61
C TYR A 372 -16.80 -13.96 12.65
N SER A 373 -15.88 -14.92 12.64
CA SER A 373 -14.46 -14.70 12.89
C SER A 373 -13.79 -13.82 11.83
N THR A 374 -13.30 -12.66 12.27
CA THR A 374 -12.54 -11.74 11.41
C THR A 374 -11.28 -12.38 10.85
N SER A 375 -10.54 -13.17 11.63
CA SER A 375 -9.27 -13.77 11.18
C SER A 375 -9.51 -14.80 10.07
N ARG A 376 -10.56 -15.61 10.17
CA ARG A 376 -10.91 -16.60 9.14
C ARG A 376 -11.34 -15.93 7.83
N MET A 377 -12.14 -14.87 7.90
CA MET A 377 -12.54 -14.10 6.72
C MET A 377 -11.32 -13.44 6.04
N LEU A 378 -10.45 -12.79 6.82
CA LEU A 378 -9.26 -12.11 6.27
C LEU A 378 -8.28 -13.11 5.64
N ASP A 379 -8.10 -14.30 6.24
CA ASP A 379 -7.31 -15.38 5.64
C ASP A 379 -7.87 -15.80 4.27
N VAL A 380 -9.18 -16.03 4.17
CA VAL A 380 -9.83 -16.39 2.89
C VAL A 380 -9.68 -15.26 1.85
N LEU A 381 -9.91 -14.01 2.24
CA LEU A 381 -9.77 -12.86 1.34
C LEU A 381 -8.32 -12.68 0.86
N ALA A 382 -7.35 -12.74 1.77
CA ALA A 382 -5.94 -12.63 1.44
C ALA A 382 -5.48 -13.79 0.54
N ASN A 383 -5.90 -15.02 0.84
CA ASN A 383 -5.61 -16.19 0.01
C ASN A 383 -6.11 -16.00 -1.42
N TYR A 384 -7.38 -15.65 -1.59
CA TYR A 384 -7.98 -15.47 -2.92
C TYR A 384 -7.40 -14.26 -3.68
N ALA A 385 -7.03 -13.19 -2.99
CA ALA A 385 -6.33 -12.06 -3.61
C ALA A 385 -4.95 -12.43 -4.19
N CYS A 386 -4.37 -13.54 -3.72
CA CYS A 386 -3.07 -14.06 -4.17
C CYS A 386 -3.18 -15.31 -5.07
N ARG A 387 -4.37 -15.70 -5.55
CA ARG A 387 -4.50 -16.83 -6.50
C ARG A 387 -4.30 -16.41 -7.95
N ASP A 388 -4.84 -15.26 -8.32
CA ASP A 388 -4.69 -14.73 -9.67
C ASP A 388 -3.27 -14.18 -9.87
N ALA A 389 -2.69 -14.43 -11.05
CA ALA A 389 -1.38 -13.97 -11.43
C ALA A 389 -1.28 -12.47 -11.19
N ALA A 390 -0.30 -12.03 -10.40
CA ALA A 390 -0.14 -10.62 -10.10
C ALA A 390 0.04 -9.79 -11.40
N ARG A 391 0.58 -10.36 -12.48
CA ARG A 391 0.66 -9.67 -13.77
C ARG A 391 -0.71 -9.38 -14.40
N ALA A 392 -1.70 -10.26 -14.23
CA ALA A 392 -3.03 -10.12 -14.84
C ALA A 392 -3.83 -8.94 -14.27
N ASN A 393 -3.55 -8.58 -13.01
CA ASN A 393 -4.19 -7.46 -12.31
C ASN A 393 -3.18 -6.42 -11.85
N ASP A 394 -1.98 -6.43 -12.43
CA ASP A 394 -0.95 -5.44 -12.13
C ASP A 394 -0.50 -5.47 -10.63
N GLY A 395 -0.80 -6.53 -9.88
CA GLY A 395 -0.52 -6.68 -8.46
C GLY A 395 -1.45 -5.87 -7.55
N PHE A 396 -2.52 -5.28 -8.11
CA PHE A 396 -3.49 -4.49 -7.33
C PHE A 396 -4.21 -5.32 -6.28
N ASN A 397 -4.52 -6.60 -6.55
CA ASN A 397 -5.21 -7.44 -5.57
C ASN A 397 -4.36 -7.66 -4.32
N VAL A 398 -3.05 -7.89 -4.47
CA VAL A 398 -2.11 -8.05 -3.34
C VAL A 398 -2.01 -6.75 -2.54
N LEU A 399 -1.87 -5.61 -3.23
CA LEU A 399 -1.83 -4.29 -2.60
C LEU A 399 -3.12 -3.97 -1.83
N LEU A 400 -4.28 -4.27 -2.43
CA LEU A 400 -5.59 -4.07 -1.80
C LEU A 400 -5.81 -5.03 -0.64
N ALA A 401 -5.35 -6.27 -0.72
CA ALA A 401 -5.49 -7.22 0.38
C ALA A 401 -4.74 -6.74 1.63
N ASP A 402 -3.51 -6.25 1.46
CA ASP A 402 -2.73 -5.65 2.55
C ASP A 402 -3.43 -4.40 3.12
N ALA A 403 -3.79 -3.45 2.26
CA ALA A 403 -4.45 -2.21 2.68
C ALA A 403 -5.80 -2.47 3.37
N CYS A 404 -6.70 -3.24 2.76
CA CYS A 404 -8.01 -3.55 3.33
C CYS A 404 -7.91 -4.36 4.62
N THR A 405 -6.91 -5.24 4.76
CA THR A 405 -6.69 -5.93 6.03
C THR A 405 -6.31 -4.94 7.13
N ALA A 406 -5.32 -4.08 6.87
CA ALA A 406 -4.88 -3.07 7.83
C ALA A 406 -6.00 -2.08 8.20
N GLU A 407 -6.78 -1.63 7.21
CA GLU A 407 -7.91 -0.72 7.42
C GLU A 407 -9.06 -1.39 8.17
N PHE A 408 -9.41 -2.64 7.84
CA PHE A 408 -10.51 -3.33 8.54
C PHE A 408 -10.14 -3.66 9.99
N LEU A 409 -8.88 -4.02 10.26
CA LEU A 409 -8.42 -4.26 11.62
C LEU A 409 -8.44 -2.98 12.46
N ALA A 410 -8.18 -1.82 11.86
CA ALA A 410 -8.23 -0.52 12.53
C ALA A 410 -9.67 -0.04 12.76
N VAL A 411 -10.52 -0.06 11.73
CA VAL A 411 -11.81 0.66 11.73
C VAL A 411 -13.02 -0.25 11.95
N LYS A 412 -12.90 -1.55 11.69
CA LYS A 412 -13.99 -2.55 11.76
C LYS A 412 -15.21 -2.23 10.88
N ALA A 413 -15.06 -1.36 9.89
CA ALA A 413 -16.13 -1.02 8.95
C ALA A 413 -16.30 -2.10 7.87
N PRO A 414 -17.50 -2.70 7.70
CA PRO A 414 -17.74 -3.79 6.74
C PRO A 414 -17.42 -3.41 5.28
N ALA A 415 -17.57 -2.14 4.92
CA ALA A 415 -17.31 -1.66 3.55
C ALA A 415 -15.88 -2.00 3.07
N VAL A 416 -14.91 -2.05 3.98
CA VAL A 416 -13.50 -2.32 3.68
C VAL A 416 -13.28 -3.75 3.16
N PRO A 417 -13.61 -4.83 3.89
CA PRO A 417 -13.50 -6.18 3.36
C PRO A 417 -14.48 -6.45 2.21
N MET A 418 -15.63 -5.76 2.16
CA MET A 418 -16.53 -5.85 1.00
C MET A 418 -15.88 -5.34 -0.28
N ALA A 419 -15.13 -4.24 -0.21
CA ALA A 419 -14.38 -3.69 -1.35
C ALA A 419 -13.34 -4.70 -1.87
N LEU A 420 -12.61 -5.35 -0.96
CA LEU A 420 -11.64 -6.39 -1.31
C LEU A 420 -12.33 -7.59 -1.99
N ALA A 421 -13.38 -8.13 -1.39
CA ALA A 421 -14.13 -9.26 -1.94
C ALA A 421 -14.67 -8.96 -3.35
N LYS A 422 -15.19 -7.74 -3.54
CA LYS A 422 -15.66 -7.29 -4.84
C LYS A 422 -14.55 -7.24 -5.88
N MET A 423 -13.40 -6.66 -5.54
CA MET A 423 -12.26 -6.54 -6.44
C MET A 423 -11.68 -7.91 -6.81
N ILE A 424 -11.62 -8.85 -5.86
CA ILE A 424 -11.22 -10.24 -6.12
C ILE A 424 -12.17 -10.90 -7.13
N ALA A 425 -13.48 -10.82 -6.91
CA ALA A 425 -14.48 -11.42 -7.80
C ALA A 425 -14.50 -10.79 -9.20
N ALA A 426 -14.29 -9.47 -9.29
CA ALA A 426 -14.28 -8.74 -10.56
C ALA A 426 -12.95 -8.84 -11.32
N SER A 427 -11.88 -9.30 -10.67
CA SER A 427 -10.53 -9.30 -11.22
C SER A 427 -10.38 -10.19 -12.46
N PRO A 428 -9.50 -9.81 -13.42
CA PRO A 428 -9.02 -10.75 -14.43
C PRO A 428 -8.46 -12.02 -13.78
N LYS A 429 -8.94 -13.19 -14.23
CA LYS A 429 -8.52 -14.48 -13.68
C LYS A 429 -7.40 -15.09 -14.49
N ASP A 430 -6.35 -15.49 -13.79
CA ASP A 430 -5.22 -16.27 -14.30
C ASP A 430 -4.65 -17.07 -13.14
N GLN A 431 -5.10 -18.30 -12.97
CA GLN A 431 -4.72 -19.15 -11.84
C GLN A 431 -3.71 -20.23 -12.22
N ALA A 432 -3.20 -20.24 -13.45
CA ALA A 432 -2.31 -21.30 -13.94
C ALA A 432 -1.06 -21.46 -13.08
N ALA A 433 -0.47 -20.33 -12.65
CA ALA A 433 0.69 -20.34 -11.75
C ALA A 433 0.33 -20.91 -10.37
N TYR A 434 -0.80 -20.49 -9.79
CA TYR A 434 -1.29 -21.00 -8.51
C TYR A 434 -1.53 -22.52 -8.55
N GLU A 435 -2.19 -23.02 -9.59
CA GLU A 435 -2.45 -24.45 -9.79
C GLU A 435 -1.15 -25.26 -9.84
N SER A 436 -0.11 -24.74 -10.51
CA SER A 436 1.20 -25.41 -10.55
C SER A 436 1.91 -25.47 -9.19
N TRP A 437 1.60 -24.54 -8.28
CA TRP A 437 2.18 -24.47 -6.93
C TRP A 437 1.32 -25.15 -5.87
N ALA A 438 0.11 -25.61 -6.19
CA ALA A 438 -0.82 -26.25 -5.25
C ALA A 438 -0.19 -27.36 -4.36
N PRO A 439 0.76 -28.19 -4.85
CA PRO A 439 1.44 -29.16 -4.00
C PRO A 439 2.22 -28.56 -2.82
N LEU A 440 2.63 -27.29 -2.88
CA LEU A 440 3.32 -26.60 -1.77
C LEU A 440 2.38 -26.20 -0.63
N PHE A 441 1.07 -26.17 -0.89
CA PHE A 441 0.06 -25.68 0.06
C PHE A 441 -0.83 -26.80 0.61
N SER A 442 -0.59 -28.04 0.15
CA SER A 442 -1.30 -29.22 0.61
C SER A 442 -0.91 -29.55 2.05
N PRO A 443 -1.83 -30.06 2.89
CA PRO A 443 -1.57 -30.40 4.30
C PRO A 443 -0.43 -31.37 4.52
#